data_AF-A0A970JU67-F1
#
_entry.id   AF-A0A970JU67-F1
#
_cell.length_a   1.000
_cell.length_b   1.000
_cell.length_c   1.000
_cell.angle_alpha   90.00
_cell.angle_beta   90.00
_cell.angle_gamma   90.00
#
_symmetry.space_group_name_H-M   'P 1'
#
loop_
_entity.id
_entity.type
_entity.pdbx_description
1 polymer ?
#
loop_
_entity_poly.entity_id
_entity_poly.type
_entity_poly.pdbx_seq_one_letter_code
_entity_poly.pdbx_strand_id
1 'polypeptide(L)'
;MKQKTSTVLAGRMLCAAFLVAALALFAAVPHECDAAPRKIVLTEAELKDFSSVPAPVKLKGKPSFEDSAFPLEKAVNLKEVEEVVGKLTKAQREALQKNRFILLPKKSAYPFPSHGMNDEMLSDFVGIGGFADPSAREPWNTRLVNPDVFLHALHTFFSKRLEAMEGGELLAAVEAMLDDLYATVIILRGDASKKNRRTWERLQAQILIPLILVKNCYQDMEDKWVPPDEEPEDDTLENALALMKEYIGGLSKNSAKNVAEELRRIYAADTAEGGLLGLIPAYASASVDYTQFTPRGHYERSSRSRAYFRTMIWLGQLGWRLADEDGAADALNFALAMSKASYALDEWKRVMEVSCFFVGYPDAASYVEWIDLLLESAGVKSFDADTCGKPASIERIIEAAEDLAPSIPHFSDLFSPSATEVLCIFPQRFTIPWLISDRLTYKREVAEDLPVLFSSLWVAALAGNEYATDLLPEQVPLSVQSLPAVDEEG
;
A
#
# COMPACT_ATOMS: atom_id res chain seq x y z
N MET A 1 -5.58 -107.76 -3.99
CA MET A 1 -5.14 -106.67 -4.89
C MET A 1 -5.71 -105.36 -4.38
N LYS A 2 -4.93 -104.55 -3.65
CA LYS A 2 -5.31 -103.18 -3.26
C LYS A 2 -4.21 -102.25 -3.78
N GLN A 3 -4.57 -101.37 -4.72
CA GLN A 3 -3.69 -100.42 -5.37
C GLN A 3 -3.24 -99.32 -4.40
N LYS A 4 -1.95 -98.97 -4.49
CA LYS A 4 -1.31 -97.81 -3.86
C LYS A 4 -1.84 -96.52 -4.50
N THR A 5 -2.40 -95.62 -3.69
CA THR A 5 -2.73 -94.24 -4.05
C THR A 5 -1.51 -93.34 -3.87
N SER A 6 -1.23 -92.51 -4.89
CA SER A 6 -0.05 -91.65 -4.96
C SER A 6 -0.22 -90.35 -4.15
N THR A 7 0.64 -90.15 -3.17
CA THR A 7 0.81 -88.93 -2.36
C THR A 7 1.59 -87.81 -3.07
N VAL A 8 1.73 -87.85 -4.40
CA VAL A 8 2.56 -86.89 -5.17
C VAL A 8 1.74 -85.72 -5.75
N LEU A 9 0.41 -85.84 -5.85
CA LEU A 9 -0.43 -84.79 -6.43
C LEU A 9 -0.79 -83.66 -5.43
N ALA A 10 -0.88 -83.97 -4.13
CA ALA A 10 -1.27 -82.99 -3.11
C ALA A 10 -0.16 -81.98 -2.76
N GLY A 11 1.12 -82.38 -2.85
CA GLY A 11 2.25 -81.50 -2.56
C GLY A 11 2.51 -80.43 -3.64
N ARG A 12 2.13 -80.70 -4.90
CA ARG A 12 2.31 -79.75 -6.02
C ARG A 12 1.24 -78.68 -6.08
N MET A 13 0.01 -78.95 -5.63
CA MET A 13 -1.03 -77.91 -5.52
C MET A 13 -0.77 -76.95 -4.35
N LEU A 14 -0.23 -77.43 -3.22
CA LEU A 14 0.09 -76.55 -2.09
C LEU A 14 1.26 -75.60 -2.37
N CYS A 15 2.31 -76.06 -3.08
CA CYS A 15 3.43 -75.20 -3.46
C CYS A 15 3.05 -74.17 -4.54
N ALA A 16 2.15 -74.51 -5.47
CA ALA A 16 1.65 -73.54 -6.46
C ALA A 16 0.75 -72.47 -5.83
N ALA A 17 -0.08 -72.85 -4.85
CA ALA A 17 -0.91 -71.90 -4.10
C ALA A 17 -0.06 -70.96 -3.22
N PHE A 18 1.01 -71.46 -2.59
CA PHE A 18 1.94 -70.64 -1.81
C PHE A 18 2.81 -69.72 -2.68
N LEU A 19 3.23 -70.15 -3.88
CA LEU A 19 3.96 -69.27 -4.79
C LEU A 19 3.08 -68.18 -5.41
N VAL A 20 1.81 -68.48 -5.72
CA VAL A 20 0.85 -67.46 -6.21
C VAL A 20 0.46 -66.49 -5.09
N ALA A 21 0.34 -66.96 -3.84
CA ALA A 21 0.13 -66.09 -2.68
C ALA A 21 1.37 -65.24 -2.36
N ALA A 22 2.59 -65.78 -2.48
CA ALA A 22 3.82 -65.02 -2.26
C ALA A 22 4.14 -64.04 -3.39
N LEU A 23 3.78 -64.34 -4.65
CA LEU A 23 3.86 -63.40 -5.77
C LEU A 23 2.74 -62.34 -5.73
N ALA A 24 1.58 -62.64 -5.12
CA ALA A 24 0.53 -61.65 -4.85
C ALA A 24 0.84 -60.76 -3.63
N LEU A 25 1.74 -61.19 -2.72
CA LEU A 25 2.22 -60.39 -1.60
C LEU A 25 3.45 -59.51 -1.93
N PHE A 26 4.10 -59.73 -3.08
CA PHE A 26 5.20 -58.90 -3.59
C PHE A 26 4.86 -58.10 -4.86
N ALA A 27 3.65 -58.24 -5.39
CA ALA A 27 3.14 -57.40 -6.47
C ALA A 27 2.37 -56.21 -5.90
N ALA A 28 3.00 -55.05 -6.00
CA ALA A 28 2.45 -53.72 -5.72
C ALA A 28 2.01 -53.48 -4.25
N VAL A 29 3.01 -53.25 -3.39
CA VAL A 29 2.90 -52.02 -2.57
C VAL A 29 2.71 -50.92 -3.60
N PRO A 30 1.57 -50.21 -3.64
CA PRO A 30 1.53 -49.00 -4.44
C PRO A 30 2.66 -48.15 -3.87
N HIS A 31 3.69 -47.89 -4.67
CA HIS A 31 4.26 -46.55 -4.58
C HIS A 31 3.04 -45.64 -4.57
N GLU A 32 2.85 -44.88 -3.50
CA GLU A 32 1.97 -43.71 -3.53
C GLU A 32 2.40 -42.94 -4.78
N CYS A 33 1.72 -43.20 -5.90
CA CYS A 33 1.67 -42.27 -6.99
C CYS A 33 0.92 -41.11 -6.36
N ASP A 34 1.68 -40.10 -5.92
CA ASP A 34 1.10 -38.79 -5.60
C ASP A 34 0.12 -38.51 -6.74
N ALA A 35 -1.18 -38.47 -6.40
CA ALA A 35 -2.20 -38.15 -7.38
C ALA A 35 -1.79 -36.82 -8.02
N ALA A 36 -1.83 -36.73 -9.35
CA ALA A 36 -1.38 -35.52 -10.05
C ALA A 36 -2.07 -34.29 -9.41
N PRO A 37 -1.31 -33.20 -9.16
CA PRO A 37 -1.84 -32.03 -8.48
C PRO A 37 -3.05 -31.49 -9.22
N ARG A 38 -4.04 -31.03 -8.47
CA ARG A 38 -5.30 -30.51 -9.04
C ARG A 38 -5.00 -29.25 -9.85
N LYS A 39 -5.65 -29.15 -11.02
CA LYS A 39 -5.58 -27.94 -11.84
C LYS A 39 -6.17 -26.75 -11.09
N ILE A 40 -5.54 -25.59 -11.26
CA ILE A 40 -5.94 -24.30 -10.71
C ILE A 40 -6.26 -23.40 -11.89
N VAL A 41 -7.44 -22.78 -11.86
CA VAL A 41 -7.85 -21.77 -12.83
C VAL A 41 -7.44 -20.43 -12.25
N LEU A 42 -6.73 -19.62 -13.04
CA LEU A 42 -6.40 -18.26 -12.67
C LEU A 42 -7.64 -17.37 -12.77
N THR A 43 -7.81 -16.49 -11.80
CA THR A 43 -8.97 -15.58 -11.72
C THR A 43 -8.52 -14.19 -12.14
N GLU A 44 -9.06 -13.71 -13.25
CA GLU A 44 -8.84 -12.35 -13.76
C GLU A 44 -9.18 -11.29 -12.70
N ALA A 45 -8.45 -10.18 -12.75
CA ALA A 45 -8.65 -9.05 -11.87
C ALA A 45 -8.77 -7.78 -12.69
N GLU A 46 -9.74 -6.94 -12.34
CA GLU A 46 -9.90 -5.60 -12.88
C GLU A 46 -10.11 -4.65 -11.71
N LEU A 47 -9.56 -3.44 -11.81
CA LEU A 47 -9.83 -2.34 -10.90
C LEU A 47 -10.78 -1.36 -11.57
N LYS A 48 -11.78 -0.89 -10.84
CA LYS A 48 -12.68 0.15 -11.37
C LYS A 48 -11.96 1.48 -11.47
N ASP A 49 -12.14 2.15 -12.60
CA ASP A 49 -11.78 3.55 -12.73
C ASP A 49 -12.64 4.40 -11.77
N PHE A 50 -11.99 5.34 -11.09
CA PHE A 50 -12.65 6.19 -10.11
C PHE A 50 -13.58 7.21 -10.79
N SER A 51 -13.15 7.82 -11.90
CA SER A 51 -14.02 8.74 -12.66
C SER A 51 -13.42 9.12 -14.01
N SER A 52 -14.28 9.29 -15.01
CA SER A 52 -13.90 9.95 -16.26
C SER A 52 -13.52 11.42 -16.03
N VAL A 53 -12.46 11.90 -16.66
CA VAL A 53 -12.10 13.33 -16.68
C VAL A 53 -13.31 14.16 -17.15
N PRO A 54 -13.85 15.06 -16.30
CA PRO A 54 -15.01 15.85 -16.70
C PRO A 54 -14.66 16.76 -17.87
N ALA A 55 -15.61 16.88 -18.82
CA ALA A 55 -15.42 17.74 -19.99
C ALA A 55 -15.14 19.19 -19.56
N PRO A 56 -14.22 19.91 -20.25
CA PRO A 56 -13.91 21.30 -19.93
C PRO A 56 -15.19 22.15 -19.90
N VAL A 57 -15.46 22.76 -18.75
CA VAL A 57 -16.63 23.63 -18.59
C VAL A 57 -16.33 24.95 -19.29
N LYS A 58 -17.02 25.21 -20.41
CA LYS A 58 -17.01 26.55 -21.03
C LYS A 58 -17.75 27.51 -20.11
N LEU A 59 -17.01 28.36 -19.40
CA LEU A 59 -17.56 29.46 -18.60
C LEU A 59 -18.41 30.36 -19.51
N LYS A 60 -19.73 30.36 -19.31
CA LYS A 60 -20.66 31.25 -20.01
C LYS A 60 -20.83 32.53 -19.20
N GLY A 61 -19.90 33.46 -19.38
CA GLY A 61 -19.99 34.79 -18.79
C GLY A 61 -18.63 35.48 -18.75
N LYS A 62 -18.58 36.76 -19.13
CA LYS A 62 -17.49 37.62 -18.70
C LYS A 62 -17.83 38.08 -17.27
N PRO A 63 -16.95 37.88 -16.28
CA PRO A 63 -17.13 38.49 -14.96
C PRO A 63 -17.29 39.99 -15.17
N SER A 64 -18.45 40.54 -14.78
CA SER A 64 -18.75 41.97 -14.88
C SER A 64 -18.68 42.66 -13.51
N PHE A 65 -17.97 42.05 -12.55
CA PHE A 65 -17.76 42.64 -11.25
C PHE A 65 -16.77 43.80 -11.40
N GLU A 66 -17.29 45.02 -11.34
CA GLU A 66 -16.48 46.21 -11.17
C GLU A 66 -16.20 46.38 -9.67
N ASP A 67 -14.99 46.04 -9.26
CA ASP A 67 -14.56 46.21 -7.87
C ASP A 67 -14.55 47.70 -7.53
N SER A 68 -15.26 48.06 -6.46
CA SER A 68 -15.37 49.44 -6.00
C SER A 68 -15.16 49.51 -4.50
N ALA A 69 -14.53 50.60 -4.07
CA ALA A 69 -14.12 50.75 -2.69
C ALA A 69 -15.31 50.79 -1.73
N PHE A 70 -15.52 49.73 -0.95
CA PHE A 70 -16.48 49.74 0.15
C PHE A 70 -15.94 50.59 1.32
N PRO A 71 -16.66 51.65 1.77
CA PRO A 71 -16.24 52.44 2.92
C PRO A 71 -16.39 51.63 4.21
N LEU A 72 -15.31 51.47 4.97
CA LEU A 72 -15.31 50.63 6.18
C LEU A 72 -16.33 51.12 7.24
N GLU A 73 -16.55 52.43 7.33
CA GLU A 73 -17.55 53.02 8.23
C GLU A 73 -19.00 52.64 7.89
N LYS A 74 -19.25 52.13 6.66
CA LYS A 74 -20.55 51.60 6.24
C LYS A 74 -20.69 50.10 6.53
N ALA A 75 -19.64 49.44 7.03
CA ALA A 75 -19.70 48.03 7.39
C ALA A 75 -20.55 47.89 8.66
N VAL A 76 -21.77 47.40 8.49
CA VAL A 76 -22.75 47.23 9.55
C VAL A 76 -22.31 46.26 10.65
N ASN A 77 -21.31 45.42 10.37
CA ASN A 77 -20.76 44.41 11.28
C ASN A 77 -19.36 44.73 11.82
N LEU A 78 -18.81 45.92 11.58
CA LEU A 78 -17.42 46.24 11.94
C LEU A 78 -17.17 46.11 13.45
N LYS A 79 -18.13 46.57 14.27
CA LYS A 79 -18.00 46.59 15.72
C LYS A 79 -17.96 45.16 16.27
N GLU A 80 -18.87 44.31 15.81
CA GLU A 80 -19.00 42.92 16.23
C GLU A 80 -17.79 42.09 15.79
N VAL A 81 -17.26 42.35 14.59
CA VAL A 81 -16.01 41.73 14.13
C VAL A 81 -14.82 42.15 15.01
N GLU A 82 -14.72 43.43 15.39
CA GLU A 82 -13.68 43.93 16.29
C GLU A 82 -13.78 43.42 17.73
N GLU A 83 -14.97 43.01 18.19
CA GLU A 83 -15.14 42.33 19.48
C GLU A 83 -14.51 40.94 19.47
N VAL A 84 -14.56 40.24 18.33
CA VAL A 84 -14.01 38.90 18.14
C VAL A 84 -12.50 38.93 17.86
N VAL A 85 -12.07 39.68 16.85
CA VAL A 85 -10.66 39.69 16.41
C VAL A 85 -9.79 40.66 17.21
N GLY A 86 -10.43 41.57 17.94
CA GLY A 86 -9.82 42.70 18.63
C GLY A 86 -9.88 43.98 17.81
N LYS A 87 -9.89 45.12 18.52
CA LYS A 87 -9.94 46.45 17.91
C LYS A 87 -8.79 46.68 16.94
N LEU A 88 -9.12 47.10 15.72
CA LEU A 88 -8.13 47.43 14.71
C LEU A 88 -7.50 48.80 15.04
N THR A 89 -6.18 48.88 14.89
CA THR A 89 -5.47 50.16 14.94
C THR A 89 -5.83 51.03 13.73
N LYS A 90 -5.55 52.33 13.80
CA LYS A 90 -5.78 53.25 12.68
C LYS A 90 -5.08 52.77 11.40
N ALA A 91 -3.82 52.34 11.50
CA ALA A 91 -3.05 51.80 10.38
C ALA A 91 -3.67 50.50 9.82
N GLN A 92 -4.21 49.64 10.68
CA GLN A 92 -4.91 48.43 10.26
C GLN A 92 -6.21 48.74 9.52
N ARG A 93 -6.99 49.72 9.99
CA ARG A 93 -8.21 50.17 9.30
C ARG A 93 -7.90 50.79 7.94
N GLU A 94 -6.86 51.60 7.86
CA GLU A 94 -6.37 52.17 6.59
C GLU A 94 -5.91 51.07 5.62
N ALA A 95 -5.16 50.08 6.12
CA ALA A 95 -4.73 48.93 5.33
C ALA A 95 -5.92 48.09 4.85
N LEU A 96 -6.91 47.81 5.72
CA LEU A 96 -8.13 47.10 5.34
C LEU A 96 -8.94 47.86 4.29
N GLN A 97 -9.07 49.18 4.42
CA GLN A 97 -9.81 50.00 3.47
C GLN A 97 -9.10 50.14 2.12
N LYS A 98 -7.75 50.11 2.12
CA LYS A 98 -6.92 50.14 0.91
C LYS A 98 -6.89 48.77 0.22
N ASN A 99 -6.60 47.71 0.96
CA ASN A 99 -6.28 46.40 0.44
C ASN A 99 -7.48 45.44 0.41
N ARG A 100 -8.63 45.81 0.99
CA ARG A 100 -9.85 44.98 1.16
C ARG A 100 -9.70 43.77 2.08
N PHE A 101 -8.48 43.41 2.44
CA PHE A 101 -8.16 42.44 3.47
C PHE A 101 -7.06 42.99 4.37
N ILE A 102 -6.92 42.38 5.54
CA ILE A 102 -5.78 42.61 6.41
C ILE A 102 -5.34 41.29 7.03
N LEU A 103 -4.03 41.12 7.16
CA LEU A 103 -3.45 40.05 7.96
C LEU A 103 -3.18 40.57 9.36
N LEU A 104 -3.81 39.95 10.35
CA LEU A 104 -3.59 40.26 11.75
C LEU A 104 -2.68 39.20 12.35
N PRO A 105 -1.70 39.57 13.20
CA PRO A 105 -0.93 38.59 13.93
C PRO A 105 -1.89 37.78 14.81
N LYS A 106 -1.81 36.46 14.69
CA LYS A 106 -2.57 35.53 15.51
C LYS A 106 -2.28 35.79 16.99
N LYS A 107 -3.31 36.07 17.78
CA LYS A 107 -3.19 36.11 19.24
C LYS A 107 -3.05 34.68 19.74
N SER A 108 -2.32 34.47 20.84
CA SER A 108 -2.12 33.13 21.44
C SER A 108 -3.41 32.46 21.95
N ALA A 109 -4.57 33.09 21.81
CA ALA A 109 -5.87 32.59 22.24
C ALA A 109 -6.68 32.13 21.02
N TYR A 110 -7.21 30.91 21.08
CA TYR A 110 -8.23 30.41 20.15
C TYR A 110 -9.51 31.24 20.35
N PRO A 111 -9.85 32.18 19.45
CA PRO A 111 -11.02 33.05 19.65
C PRO A 111 -12.32 32.24 19.65
N PHE A 112 -12.30 31.07 19.03
CA PHE A 112 -13.41 30.12 19.01
C PHE A 112 -12.96 28.77 19.60
N PRO A 113 -13.50 28.35 20.76
CA PRO A 113 -13.22 27.04 21.31
C PRO A 113 -13.90 25.98 20.43
N SER A 114 -13.10 25.13 19.77
CA SER A 114 -13.64 23.98 19.05
C SER A 114 -14.00 22.89 20.07
N HIS A 115 -15.27 22.49 20.11
CA HIS A 115 -15.69 21.27 20.78
C HIS A 115 -15.50 20.11 19.79
N GLY A 116 -14.24 19.72 19.55
CA GLY A 116 -13.90 18.51 18.79
C GLY A 116 -13.48 18.69 17.32
N MET A 117 -13.24 19.92 16.83
CA MET A 117 -12.58 20.13 15.52
C MET A 117 -11.08 20.37 15.74
N ASN A 118 -10.25 19.38 15.44
CA ASN A 118 -8.78 19.49 15.54
C ASN A 118 -8.15 20.31 14.40
N ASP A 119 -8.94 21.13 13.70
CA ASP A 119 -8.48 21.99 12.61
C ASP A 119 -8.82 23.46 12.93
N GLU A 120 -7.78 24.28 13.10
CA GLU A 120 -7.91 25.67 13.53
C GLU A 120 -8.65 26.52 12.50
N MET A 121 -8.28 26.39 11.21
CA MET A 121 -8.88 27.20 10.15
C MET A 121 -10.38 26.93 10.05
N LEU A 122 -10.80 25.67 10.00
CA LEU A 122 -12.22 25.33 9.95
C LEU A 122 -12.95 25.72 11.23
N SER A 123 -12.31 25.62 12.40
CA SER A 123 -12.88 26.05 13.67
C SER A 123 -13.16 27.55 13.69
N ASP A 124 -12.21 28.36 13.25
CA ASP A 124 -12.36 29.81 13.18
C ASP A 124 -13.42 30.21 12.14
N PHE A 125 -13.49 29.52 10.99
CA PHE A 125 -14.52 29.74 9.99
C PHE A 125 -15.93 29.40 10.49
N VAL A 126 -16.07 28.30 11.24
CA VAL A 126 -17.34 27.93 11.88
C VAL A 126 -17.72 28.96 12.94
N GLY A 127 -16.76 29.38 13.76
CA GLY A 127 -16.95 30.39 14.80
C GLY A 127 -17.43 31.74 14.25
N ILE A 128 -16.77 32.27 13.22
CA ILE A 128 -17.20 33.48 12.51
C ILE A 128 -18.61 33.29 11.92
N GLY A 129 -18.85 32.11 11.35
CA GLY A 129 -20.12 31.73 10.72
C GLY A 129 -21.31 31.54 11.67
N GLY A 130 -21.13 31.76 12.98
CA GLY A 130 -22.18 31.74 13.98
C GLY A 130 -22.77 30.34 14.25
N PHE A 131 -23.88 30.33 14.99
CA PHE A 131 -24.52 29.10 15.45
C PHE A 131 -24.95 28.18 14.29
N ALA A 132 -25.00 26.87 14.53
CA ALA A 132 -25.31 25.88 13.49
C ALA A 132 -26.69 26.11 12.85
N ASP A 133 -27.69 26.46 13.67
CA ASP A 133 -29.03 26.84 13.21
C ASP A 133 -29.00 28.22 12.53
N PRO A 134 -29.33 28.33 11.23
CA PRO A 134 -29.37 29.60 10.52
C PRO A 134 -30.32 30.64 11.13
N SER A 135 -31.36 30.21 11.85
CA SER A 135 -32.33 31.13 12.49
C SER A 135 -31.76 31.86 13.71
N ALA A 136 -30.71 31.31 14.32
CA ALA A 136 -30.00 31.91 15.45
C ALA A 136 -28.75 32.71 15.02
N ARG A 137 -28.52 32.86 13.71
CA ARG A 137 -27.40 33.63 13.18
C ARG A 137 -27.77 35.09 13.05
N GLU A 138 -26.84 35.92 13.48
CA GLU A 138 -26.93 37.36 13.38
C GLU A 138 -26.37 37.84 12.02
N PRO A 139 -26.70 39.07 11.55
CA PRO A 139 -26.23 39.57 10.26
C PRO A 139 -24.71 39.55 10.06
N TRP A 140 -23.93 39.61 11.15
CA TRP A 140 -22.47 39.54 11.11
C TRP A 140 -21.91 38.12 11.02
N ASN A 141 -22.72 37.07 11.16
CA ASN A 141 -22.32 35.66 11.00
C ASN A 141 -22.22 35.23 9.52
N THR A 142 -21.66 36.10 8.68
CA THR A 142 -21.52 35.84 7.26
C THR A 142 -20.45 34.78 7.02
N ARG A 143 -20.82 33.71 6.31
CA ARG A 143 -19.88 32.66 5.88
C ARG A 143 -19.35 33.01 4.49
N LEU A 144 -18.09 33.42 4.42
CA LEU A 144 -17.39 33.57 3.14
C LEU A 144 -16.78 32.22 2.75
N VAL A 145 -17.32 31.58 1.72
CA VAL A 145 -16.71 30.40 1.11
C VAL A 145 -15.89 30.86 -0.08
N ASN A 146 -14.57 30.86 0.09
CA ASN A 146 -13.63 31.08 -0.99
C ASN A 146 -12.97 29.74 -1.39
N PRO A 147 -12.21 29.70 -2.50
CA PRO A 147 -11.50 28.49 -2.90
C PRO A 147 -10.58 27.94 -1.80
N ASP A 148 -9.88 28.78 -1.05
CA ASP A 148 -8.94 28.34 -0.01
C ASP A 148 -9.61 27.54 1.10
N VAL A 149 -10.72 28.05 1.65
CA VAL A 149 -11.51 27.39 2.70
C VAL A 149 -12.14 26.12 2.17
N PHE A 150 -12.65 26.16 0.94
CA PHE A 150 -13.25 24.98 0.33
C PHE A 150 -12.21 23.88 0.11
N LEU A 151 -11.06 24.22 -0.48
CA LEU A 151 -9.97 23.29 -0.75
C LEU A 151 -9.35 22.76 0.55
N HIS A 152 -9.20 23.60 1.59
CA HIS A 152 -8.74 23.16 2.90
C HIS A 152 -9.74 22.22 3.57
N ALA A 153 -11.02 22.56 3.57
CA ALA A 153 -12.08 21.69 4.08
C ALA A 153 -12.12 20.35 3.34
N LEU A 154 -11.96 20.38 2.02
CA LEU A 154 -11.91 19.18 1.19
C LEU A 154 -10.67 18.34 1.53
N HIS A 155 -9.49 18.94 1.59
CA HIS A 155 -8.25 18.27 1.99
C HIS A 155 -8.38 17.62 3.38
N THR A 156 -8.85 18.36 4.38
CA THR A 156 -9.04 17.84 5.74
C THR A 156 -10.07 16.71 5.76
N PHE A 157 -11.16 16.81 4.98
CA PHE A 157 -12.12 15.72 4.83
C PHE A 157 -11.46 14.46 4.25
N PHE A 158 -10.76 14.58 3.12
CA PHE A 158 -10.10 13.44 2.48
C PHE A 158 -9.04 12.81 3.38
N SER A 159 -8.16 13.62 3.97
CA SER A 159 -7.09 13.16 4.86
C SER A 159 -7.66 12.45 6.09
N LYS A 160 -8.68 13.02 6.75
CA LYS A 160 -9.29 12.41 7.95
C LYS A 160 -10.11 11.17 7.64
N ARG A 161 -10.72 11.10 6.45
CA ARG A 161 -11.43 9.89 6.01
C ARG A 161 -10.47 8.76 5.71
N LEU A 162 -9.36 9.04 5.03
CA LEU A 162 -8.32 8.03 4.80
C LEU A 162 -7.74 7.54 6.13
N GLU A 163 -7.32 8.44 7.02
CA GLU A 163 -6.81 8.10 8.36
C GLU A 163 -7.77 7.17 9.13
N ALA A 164 -9.08 7.47 9.10
CA ALA A 164 -10.08 6.65 9.78
C ALA A 164 -10.29 5.27 9.11
N MET A 165 -10.15 5.18 7.78
CA MET A 165 -10.29 3.94 7.04
C MET A 165 -9.08 3.01 7.23
N GLU A 166 -7.86 3.56 7.29
CA GLU A 166 -6.60 2.82 7.40
C GLU A 166 -6.57 1.91 8.64
N GLY A 167 -6.84 2.44 9.84
CA GLY A 167 -6.91 1.65 11.08
C GLY A 167 -8.22 0.89 11.28
N GLY A 168 -9.20 1.04 10.39
CA GLY A 168 -10.55 0.49 10.50
C GLY A 168 -10.83 -0.52 9.40
N GLU A 169 -11.55 -0.07 8.37
CA GLU A 169 -12.03 -0.89 7.26
C GLU A 169 -10.91 -1.50 6.42
N LEU A 170 -9.83 -0.74 6.16
CA LEU A 170 -8.72 -1.22 5.33
C LEU A 170 -7.85 -2.22 6.08
N LEU A 171 -7.58 -1.99 7.38
CA LEU A 171 -6.92 -2.98 8.22
C LEU A 171 -7.68 -4.31 8.23
N ALA A 172 -9.00 -4.27 8.40
CA ALA A 172 -9.85 -5.46 8.40
C ALA A 172 -9.84 -6.17 7.03
N ALA A 173 -9.87 -5.42 5.92
CA ALA A 173 -9.78 -5.98 4.58
C ALA A 173 -8.41 -6.65 4.32
N VAL A 174 -7.31 -5.99 4.72
CA VAL A 174 -5.95 -6.57 4.62
C VAL A 174 -5.80 -7.82 5.48
N GLU A 175 -6.36 -7.82 6.70
CA GLU A 175 -6.37 -8.99 7.58
C GLU A 175 -7.13 -10.16 6.94
N ALA A 176 -8.36 -9.93 6.47
CA ALA A 176 -9.16 -10.94 5.80
C ALA A 176 -8.48 -11.50 4.54
N MET A 177 -7.88 -10.62 3.73
CA MET A 177 -7.07 -11.02 2.58
C MET A 177 -5.93 -11.96 2.97
N LEU A 178 -5.14 -11.57 3.98
CA LEU A 178 -3.95 -12.32 4.39
C LEU A 178 -4.32 -13.65 5.05
N ASP A 179 -5.39 -13.72 5.84
CA ASP A 179 -5.88 -14.94 6.47
C ASP A 179 -6.26 -16.01 5.42
N ASP A 180 -7.10 -15.63 4.46
CA ASP A 180 -7.58 -16.53 3.41
C ASP A 180 -6.45 -16.93 2.45
N LEU A 181 -5.57 -15.98 2.11
CA LEU A 181 -4.37 -16.24 1.32
C LEU A 181 -3.44 -17.22 2.03
N TYR A 182 -3.14 -17.00 3.32
CA TYR A 182 -2.25 -17.85 4.11
C TYR A 182 -2.81 -19.28 4.23
N ALA A 183 -4.10 -19.42 4.52
CA ALA A 183 -4.78 -20.71 4.56
C ALA A 183 -4.71 -21.43 3.20
N THR A 184 -4.93 -20.69 2.10
CA THR A 184 -4.87 -21.23 0.75
C THR A 184 -3.46 -21.67 0.35
N VAL A 185 -2.42 -20.92 0.74
CA VAL A 185 -1.01 -21.30 0.55
C VAL A 185 -0.69 -22.62 1.25
N ILE A 186 -1.19 -22.84 2.48
CA ILE A 186 -1.01 -24.11 3.20
C ILE A 186 -1.68 -25.27 2.46
N ILE A 187 -2.89 -25.06 1.94
CA ILE A 187 -3.62 -26.07 1.16
C ILE A 187 -2.84 -26.42 -0.11
N LEU A 188 -2.39 -25.42 -0.86
CA LEU A 188 -1.65 -25.62 -2.11
C LEU A 188 -0.27 -26.25 -1.88
N ARG A 189 0.39 -25.93 -0.76
CA ARG A 189 1.60 -26.64 -0.33
C ARG A 189 1.34 -28.13 -0.07
N GLY A 190 0.18 -28.47 0.48
CA GLY A 190 -0.25 -29.86 0.68
C GLY A 190 -0.49 -30.60 -0.64
N ASP A 191 -1.06 -29.90 -1.63
CA ASP A 191 -1.31 -30.41 -2.98
C ASP A 191 -0.02 -30.55 -3.83
N ALA A 192 1.06 -29.84 -3.47
CA ALA A 192 2.33 -29.86 -4.20
C ALA A 192 3.17 -31.13 -3.94
N SER A 193 3.90 -31.55 -4.97
CA SER A 193 4.88 -32.63 -4.86
C SER A 193 5.98 -32.29 -3.85
N LYS A 194 6.62 -33.33 -3.28
CA LYS A 194 7.70 -33.16 -2.29
C LYS A 194 8.82 -32.21 -2.74
N LYS A 195 9.11 -32.15 -4.04
CA LYS A 195 10.14 -31.27 -4.60
C LYS A 195 9.75 -29.79 -4.50
N ASN A 196 8.49 -29.46 -4.77
CA ASN A 196 8.02 -28.07 -4.88
C ASN A 196 7.45 -27.52 -3.56
N ARG A 197 7.23 -28.37 -2.54
CA ARG A 197 6.83 -27.95 -1.19
C ARG A 197 7.74 -26.90 -0.57
N ARG A 198 9.02 -26.85 -0.95
CA ARG A 198 9.97 -25.86 -0.45
C ARG A 198 9.65 -24.44 -0.97
N THR A 199 9.29 -24.31 -2.24
CA THR A 199 8.87 -23.04 -2.85
C THR A 199 7.60 -22.52 -2.18
N TRP A 200 6.61 -23.39 -2.00
CA TRP A 200 5.39 -23.04 -1.25
C TRP A 200 5.64 -22.72 0.22
N GLU A 201 6.60 -23.38 0.87
CA GLU A 201 7.00 -23.05 2.24
C GLU A 201 7.63 -21.65 2.33
N ARG A 202 8.43 -21.26 1.34
CA ARG A 202 9.02 -19.93 1.26
C ARG A 202 7.93 -18.86 1.12
N LEU A 203 6.97 -19.06 0.21
CA LEU A 203 5.80 -18.18 0.10
C LEU A 203 4.98 -18.14 1.41
N GLN A 204 4.76 -19.29 2.05
CA GLN A 204 4.08 -19.35 3.35
C GLN A 204 4.80 -18.46 4.38
N ALA A 205 6.13 -18.54 4.48
CA ALA A 205 6.90 -17.70 5.40
C ALA A 205 6.85 -16.20 5.04
N GLN A 206 6.85 -15.85 3.75
CA GLN A 206 6.73 -14.47 3.26
C GLN A 206 5.37 -13.83 3.61
N ILE A 207 4.27 -14.58 3.46
CA ILE A 207 2.91 -14.12 3.81
C ILE A 207 2.66 -14.12 5.32
N LEU A 208 3.34 -15.01 6.07
CA LEU A 208 3.20 -15.06 7.52
C LEU A 208 3.60 -13.75 8.21
N ILE A 209 4.65 -13.07 7.74
CA ILE A 209 5.09 -11.80 8.34
C ILE A 209 3.97 -10.74 8.36
N PRO A 210 3.41 -10.31 7.21
CA PRO A 210 2.35 -9.31 7.19
C PRO A 210 1.08 -9.81 7.88
N LEU A 211 0.80 -11.12 7.87
CA LEU A 211 -0.33 -11.69 8.63
C LEU A 211 -0.16 -11.51 10.15
N ILE A 212 1.06 -11.67 10.67
CA ILE A 212 1.31 -11.39 12.09
C ILE A 212 1.22 -9.89 12.36
N LEU A 213 1.82 -9.05 11.51
CA LEU A 213 1.81 -7.60 11.69
C LEU A 213 0.40 -7.01 11.71
N VAL A 214 -0.48 -7.44 10.78
CA VAL A 214 -1.85 -6.92 10.68
C VAL A 214 -2.70 -7.31 11.89
N LYS A 215 -2.44 -8.48 12.48
CA LYS A 215 -3.13 -8.99 13.67
C LYS A 215 -2.56 -8.45 14.98
N ASN A 216 -1.35 -7.87 14.96
CA ASN A 216 -0.64 -7.40 16.15
C ASN A 216 -1.15 -6.04 16.64
N CYS A 217 -2.44 -5.96 16.94
CA CYS A 217 -3.08 -4.77 17.46
C CYS A 217 -4.25 -5.14 18.37
N TYR A 218 -4.78 -4.15 19.07
CA TYR A 218 -5.99 -4.30 19.86
C TYR A 218 -7.19 -4.60 18.94
N GLN A 219 -7.80 -5.77 19.13
CA GLN A 219 -8.87 -6.32 18.29
C GLN A 219 -10.27 -6.18 18.91
N ASP A 220 -10.40 -5.68 20.15
CA ASP A 220 -11.71 -5.57 20.78
C ASP A 220 -12.53 -4.43 20.15
N MET A 221 -13.68 -4.84 19.60
CA MET A 221 -14.65 -4.01 18.88
C MET A 221 -15.93 -3.84 19.70
N GLU A 222 -15.93 -4.14 21.01
CA GLU A 222 -16.97 -3.56 21.86
C GLU A 222 -16.90 -2.04 21.67
N ASP A 223 -17.96 -1.43 21.12
CA ASP A 223 -18.14 0.02 20.80
C ASP A 223 -17.96 0.98 22.00
N LYS A 224 -17.24 0.56 23.05
CA LYS A 224 -16.73 1.39 24.11
C LYS A 224 -15.52 2.14 23.56
N TRP A 225 -15.72 3.42 23.30
CA TRP A 225 -14.61 4.34 23.09
C TRP A 225 -13.64 4.24 24.28
N VAL A 226 -12.41 3.81 24.00
CA VAL A 226 -11.30 3.84 24.95
C VAL A 226 -10.46 5.08 24.60
N PRO A 227 -10.11 5.93 25.58
CA PRO A 227 -9.14 7.00 25.36
C PRO A 227 -7.84 6.46 24.75
N PRO A 228 -7.19 7.15 23.79
CA PRO A 228 -5.95 6.66 23.18
C PRO A 228 -4.81 6.38 24.17
N ASP A 229 -4.79 7.06 25.31
CA ASP A 229 -3.85 6.86 26.41
C ASP A 229 -4.15 5.64 27.29
N GLU A 230 -5.36 5.08 27.16
CA GLU A 230 -5.81 3.87 27.87
C GLU A 230 -5.92 2.66 26.91
N GLU A 231 -5.66 2.83 25.61
CA GLU A 231 -5.63 1.73 24.64
C GLU A 231 -4.44 0.80 24.96
N PRO A 232 -4.66 -0.52 25.08
CA PRO A 232 -3.57 -1.47 25.29
C PRO A 232 -2.50 -1.35 24.20
N GLU A 233 -1.24 -1.32 24.62
CA GLU A 233 -0.10 -1.31 23.71
C GLU A 233 0.16 -2.72 23.19
N ASP A 234 -0.72 -3.21 22.31
CA ASP A 234 -0.67 -4.59 21.78
C ASP A 234 0.29 -4.75 20.58
N ASP A 235 0.66 -3.64 19.93
CA ASP A 235 1.66 -3.63 18.83
C ASP A 235 3.10 -3.75 19.37
N THR A 236 3.43 -4.90 19.95
CA THR A 236 4.75 -5.19 20.51
C THR A 236 5.39 -6.41 19.86
N LEU A 237 6.72 -6.48 19.90
CA LEU A 237 7.47 -7.66 19.46
C LEU A 237 7.09 -8.92 20.25
N GLU A 238 6.80 -8.80 21.54
CA GLU A 238 6.40 -9.94 22.38
C GLU A 238 5.08 -10.53 21.88
N ASN A 239 4.08 -9.69 21.61
CA ASN A 239 2.80 -10.11 21.08
C ASN A 239 2.94 -10.69 19.65
N ALA A 240 3.73 -10.05 18.78
CA ALA A 240 4.00 -10.57 17.43
C ALA A 240 4.65 -11.97 17.46
N LEU A 241 5.61 -12.20 18.35
CA LEU A 241 6.24 -13.51 18.54
C LEU A 241 5.31 -14.53 19.20
N ALA A 242 4.32 -14.10 19.98
CA ALA A 242 3.28 -14.96 20.52
C ALA A 242 2.31 -15.40 19.42
N LEU A 243 1.74 -14.45 18.67
CA LEU A 243 0.88 -14.70 17.51
C LEU A 243 1.57 -15.62 16.49
N MET A 244 2.85 -15.36 16.18
CA MET A 244 3.64 -16.20 15.28
C MET A 244 3.57 -17.69 15.65
N LYS A 245 3.59 -18.04 16.95
CA LYS A 245 3.58 -19.45 17.39
C LYS A 245 2.27 -20.17 17.02
N GLU A 246 1.17 -19.43 16.89
CA GLU A 246 -0.13 -19.98 16.49
C GLU A 246 -0.15 -20.36 15.00
N TYR A 247 0.57 -19.61 14.16
CA TYR A 247 0.54 -19.76 12.71
C TYR A 247 1.76 -20.48 12.12
N ILE A 248 2.82 -20.72 12.90
CA ILE A 248 4.09 -21.32 12.42
C ILE A 248 3.97 -22.79 11.97
N GLY A 249 2.79 -23.40 12.15
CA GLY A 249 2.50 -24.79 11.80
C GLY A 249 2.95 -25.17 10.39
N GLY A 250 3.72 -26.26 10.29
CA GLY A 250 4.19 -26.83 9.03
C GLY A 250 5.45 -26.17 8.45
N LEU A 251 5.94 -25.04 8.96
CA LEU A 251 7.21 -24.45 8.51
C LEU A 251 8.41 -25.27 9.02
N SER A 252 9.50 -25.31 8.24
CA SER A 252 10.76 -25.87 8.73
C SER A 252 11.36 -25.00 9.84
N LYS A 253 12.25 -25.58 10.64
CA LYS A 253 12.94 -24.86 11.73
C LYS A 253 13.71 -23.63 11.22
N ASN A 254 14.25 -23.68 10.00
CA ASN A 254 14.98 -22.56 9.42
C ASN A 254 14.03 -21.44 9.01
N SER A 255 12.94 -21.76 8.30
CA SER A 255 11.91 -20.79 7.91
C SER A 255 11.29 -20.12 9.14
N ALA A 256 10.95 -20.91 10.16
CA ALA A 256 10.51 -20.44 11.48
C ALA A 256 11.51 -19.46 12.13
N LYS A 257 12.82 -19.77 12.10
CA LYS A 257 13.85 -18.89 12.64
C LYS A 257 13.92 -17.58 11.85
N ASN A 258 13.88 -17.63 10.53
CA ASN A 258 13.95 -16.46 9.67
C ASN A 258 12.74 -15.54 9.86
N VAL A 259 11.53 -16.10 9.96
CA VAL A 259 10.32 -15.31 10.26
C VAL A 259 10.44 -14.59 11.60
N ALA A 260 10.90 -15.29 12.65
CA ALA A 260 11.07 -14.67 13.96
C ALA A 260 12.12 -13.55 13.94
N GLU A 261 13.18 -13.70 13.15
CA GLU A 261 14.22 -12.69 13.01
C GLU A 261 13.77 -11.48 12.19
N GLU A 262 13.00 -11.69 11.12
CA GLU A 262 12.36 -10.60 10.38
C GLU A 262 11.47 -9.75 11.30
N LEU A 263 10.63 -10.39 12.12
CA LEU A 263 9.82 -9.68 13.11
C LEU A 263 10.70 -8.87 14.08
N ARG A 264 11.81 -9.42 14.58
CA ARG A 264 12.74 -8.67 15.44
C ARG A 264 13.29 -7.42 14.75
N ARG A 265 13.71 -7.55 13.48
CA ARG A 265 14.26 -6.42 12.70
C ARG A 265 13.22 -5.36 12.42
N ILE A 266 11.99 -5.75 12.09
CA ILE A 266 10.86 -4.83 11.86
C ILE A 266 10.54 -4.02 13.12
N TYR A 267 10.51 -4.67 14.29
CA TYR A 267 10.24 -3.98 15.56
C TYR A 267 11.44 -3.19 16.11
N ALA A 268 12.67 -3.61 15.81
CA ALA A 268 13.87 -2.83 16.13
C ALA A 268 13.94 -1.55 15.29
N ALA A 269 13.64 -1.65 13.99
CA ALA A 269 13.61 -0.53 13.04
C ALA A 269 14.92 0.31 13.00
N ASP A 270 16.07 -0.37 13.08
CA ASP A 270 17.37 0.29 13.32
C ASP A 270 18.21 0.54 12.05
N THR A 271 18.49 -0.50 11.26
CA THR A 271 19.47 -0.41 10.15
C THR A 271 19.02 -1.19 8.92
N ALA A 272 19.67 -0.92 7.78
CA ALA A 272 19.45 -1.69 6.57
C ALA A 272 20.18 -3.03 6.62
N GLU A 273 19.46 -4.13 6.39
CA GLU A 273 20.03 -5.49 6.37
C GLU A 273 19.48 -6.29 5.18
N GLY A 274 20.20 -7.34 4.76
CA GLY A 274 19.70 -8.26 3.74
C GLY A 274 18.49 -9.06 4.25
N GLY A 275 17.43 -9.12 3.43
CA GLY A 275 16.22 -9.87 3.74
C GLY A 275 16.47 -11.38 3.88
N LEU A 276 15.72 -12.04 4.75
CA LEU A 276 15.90 -13.45 5.12
C LEU A 276 14.95 -14.41 4.39
N LEU A 277 13.98 -13.88 3.65
CA LEU A 277 12.88 -14.64 3.02
C LEU A 277 12.85 -14.55 1.49
N GLY A 278 13.87 -13.94 0.87
CA GLY A 278 13.98 -13.86 -0.59
C GLY A 278 13.12 -12.78 -1.25
N LEU A 279 12.48 -11.91 -0.46
CA LEU A 279 11.91 -10.66 -0.96
C LEU A 279 12.99 -9.59 -1.05
N ILE A 280 12.89 -8.71 -2.05
CA ILE A 280 13.77 -7.56 -2.21
C ILE A 280 12.98 -6.25 -2.19
N PRO A 281 13.63 -5.12 -1.86
CA PRO A 281 13.00 -3.82 -1.99
C PRO A 281 12.64 -3.47 -3.44
N ALA A 282 11.49 -2.83 -3.64
CA ALA A 282 11.06 -2.25 -4.92
C ALA A 282 11.76 -0.90 -5.25
N TYR A 283 12.65 -0.44 -4.38
CA TYR A 283 13.56 0.68 -4.62
C TYR A 283 14.98 0.17 -4.89
N ALA A 284 15.84 1.02 -5.45
CA ALA A 284 17.20 0.65 -5.88
C ALA A 284 18.16 0.36 -4.69
N SER A 285 17.96 -0.77 -4.02
CA SER A 285 18.75 -1.25 -2.89
C SER A 285 18.78 -2.78 -2.85
N ALA A 286 19.92 -3.35 -2.46
CA ALA A 286 20.05 -4.79 -2.18
C ALA A 286 19.65 -5.17 -0.75
N SER A 287 19.45 -4.19 0.13
CA SER A 287 19.12 -4.36 1.55
C SER A 287 17.78 -3.73 1.88
N VAL A 288 17.03 -4.36 2.78
CA VAL A 288 15.79 -3.83 3.35
C VAL A 288 16.15 -2.79 4.40
N ASP A 289 15.74 -1.53 4.18
CA ASP A 289 15.84 -0.48 5.18
C ASP A 289 14.76 -0.64 6.25
N TYR A 290 15.10 -1.30 7.37
CA TYR A 290 14.13 -1.54 8.44
C TYR A 290 13.72 -0.27 9.18
N THR A 291 14.44 0.86 9.03
CA THR A 291 14.03 2.14 9.65
C THR A 291 12.70 2.64 9.11
N GLN A 292 12.32 2.22 7.89
CA GLN A 292 11.03 2.55 7.27
C GLN A 292 9.84 2.03 8.08
N PHE A 293 10.01 0.97 8.88
CA PHE A 293 8.94 0.38 9.69
C PHE A 293 8.58 1.21 10.93
N THR A 294 9.34 2.25 11.29
CA THR A 294 8.99 3.18 12.37
C THR A 294 7.71 3.95 12.01
N PRO A 295 6.59 3.75 12.75
CA PRO A 295 5.35 4.49 12.53
C PRO A 295 5.57 5.99 12.73
N ARG A 296 4.91 6.82 11.92
CA ARG A 296 5.08 8.28 11.92
C ARG A 296 3.75 9.00 11.82
N GLY A 297 3.63 10.16 12.46
CA GLY A 297 2.48 11.06 12.27
C GLY A 297 1.19 10.50 12.88
N HIS A 298 0.12 10.35 12.08
CA HIS A 298 -1.14 9.80 12.61
C HIS A 298 -1.07 8.31 12.90
N TYR A 299 -0.10 7.59 12.32
CA TYR A 299 0.06 6.16 12.57
C TYR A 299 0.51 5.83 14.00
N GLU A 300 1.08 6.78 14.73
CA GLU A 300 1.49 6.59 16.12
C GLU A 300 0.31 6.54 17.11
N ARG A 301 -0.88 6.96 16.68
CA ARG A 301 -2.02 7.25 17.57
C ARG A 301 -2.70 6.04 18.19
N SER A 302 -2.67 4.87 17.54
CA SER A 302 -3.33 3.65 18.01
C SER A 302 -2.56 2.41 17.58
N SER A 303 -2.78 1.29 18.27
CA SER A 303 -2.15 0.01 17.92
C SER A 303 -2.54 -0.44 16.51
N ARG A 304 -3.82 -0.23 16.14
CA ARG A 304 -4.38 -0.56 14.83
C ARG A 304 -3.72 0.22 13.69
N SER A 305 -3.47 1.52 13.87
CA SER A 305 -2.80 2.33 12.86
C SER A 305 -1.34 1.93 12.69
N ARG A 306 -0.64 1.54 13.78
CA ARG A 306 0.74 1.03 13.69
C ARG A 306 0.81 -0.33 12.99
N ALA A 307 -0.10 -1.24 13.31
CA ALA A 307 -0.23 -2.54 12.65
C ALA A 307 -0.49 -2.39 11.14
N TYR A 308 -1.44 -1.52 10.76
CA TYR A 308 -1.70 -1.21 9.35
C TYR A 308 -0.44 -0.65 8.67
N PHE A 309 0.21 0.33 9.28
CA PHE A 309 1.43 0.96 8.74
C PHE A 309 2.53 -0.08 8.46
N ARG A 310 2.93 -0.87 9.46
CA ARG A 310 4.00 -1.87 9.31
C ARG A 310 3.65 -2.91 8.27
N THR A 311 2.39 -3.34 8.24
CA THR A 311 1.89 -4.30 7.24
C THR A 311 1.99 -3.73 5.82
N MET A 312 1.56 -2.48 5.61
CA MET A 312 1.61 -1.85 4.30
C MET A 312 3.04 -1.50 3.85
N ILE A 313 3.95 -1.17 4.76
CA ILE A 313 5.38 -1.06 4.44
C ILE A 313 5.91 -2.39 3.89
N TRP A 314 5.64 -3.50 4.57
CA TRP A 314 6.06 -4.82 4.10
C TRP A 314 5.46 -5.15 2.72
N LEU A 315 4.14 -5.03 2.58
CA LEU A 315 3.42 -5.44 1.36
C LEU A 315 3.66 -4.53 0.15
N GLY A 316 4.07 -3.27 0.40
CA GLY A 316 4.23 -2.27 -0.66
C GLY A 316 5.66 -1.86 -0.95
N GLN A 317 6.64 -2.23 -0.12
CA GLN A 317 8.05 -1.98 -0.40
C GLN A 317 8.83 -3.26 -0.71
N LEU A 318 8.36 -4.42 -0.25
CA LEU A 318 9.03 -5.69 -0.49
C LEU A 318 8.24 -6.53 -1.49
N GLY A 319 8.95 -7.18 -2.39
CA GLY A 319 8.32 -7.98 -3.44
C GLY A 319 9.24 -9.04 -4.02
N TRP A 320 8.75 -9.70 -5.06
CA TRP A 320 9.48 -10.74 -5.77
C TRP A 320 10.17 -10.16 -6.99
N ARG A 321 11.48 -10.37 -7.11
CA ARG A 321 12.21 -10.03 -8.33
C ARG A 321 11.83 -11.01 -9.43
N LEU A 322 11.16 -10.53 -10.48
CA LEU A 322 10.63 -11.39 -11.53
C LEU A 322 11.72 -11.94 -12.47
N ALA A 323 12.89 -11.32 -12.51
CA ALA A 323 14.06 -11.80 -13.25
C ALA A 323 14.73 -13.04 -12.62
N ASP A 324 14.49 -13.30 -11.33
CA ASP A 324 15.09 -14.42 -10.60
C ASP A 324 14.15 -15.63 -10.62
N GLU A 325 14.69 -16.85 -10.81
CA GLU A 325 13.88 -18.09 -10.83
C GLU A 325 13.02 -18.26 -9.58
N ASP A 326 13.60 -17.98 -8.41
CA ASP A 326 12.90 -18.09 -7.13
C ASP A 326 11.80 -17.03 -6.98
N GLY A 327 12.04 -15.80 -7.44
CA GLY A 327 11.07 -14.72 -7.38
C GLY A 327 9.90 -14.94 -8.34
N ALA A 328 10.18 -15.32 -9.59
CA ALA A 328 9.14 -15.69 -10.56
C ALA A 328 8.29 -16.90 -10.07
N ALA A 329 8.93 -17.89 -9.45
CA ALA A 329 8.23 -19.05 -8.90
C ALA A 329 7.32 -18.70 -7.71
N ASP A 330 7.78 -17.81 -6.82
CA ASP A 330 7.00 -17.35 -5.67
C ASP A 330 5.84 -16.43 -6.12
N ALA A 331 6.08 -15.50 -7.05
CA ALA A 331 5.06 -14.64 -7.65
C ALA A 331 3.97 -15.44 -8.39
N LEU A 332 4.35 -16.52 -9.08
CA LEU A 332 3.40 -17.45 -9.68
C LEU A 332 2.57 -18.15 -8.60
N ASN A 333 3.21 -18.69 -7.55
CA ASN A 333 2.49 -19.36 -6.47
C ASN A 333 1.53 -18.40 -5.74
N PHE A 334 1.91 -17.13 -5.59
CA PHE A 334 1.04 -16.07 -5.08
C PHE A 334 -0.20 -15.89 -5.98
N ALA A 335 -0.05 -15.80 -7.30
CA ALA A 335 -1.19 -15.73 -8.22
C ALA A 335 -2.13 -16.94 -8.14
N LEU A 336 -1.56 -18.14 -8.02
CA LEU A 336 -2.33 -19.37 -7.85
C LEU A 336 -3.10 -19.41 -6.53
N ALA A 337 -2.49 -18.92 -5.46
CA ALA A 337 -3.13 -18.83 -4.15
C ALA A 337 -4.24 -17.78 -4.15
N MET A 338 -3.98 -16.58 -4.66
CA MET A 338 -4.99 -15.51 -4.81
C MET A 338 -6.19 -15.96 -5.66
N SER A 339 -5.95 -16.70 -6.74
CA SER A 339 -7.03 -17.19 -7.61
C SER A 339 -7.88 -18.30 -6.99
N LYS A 340 -7.30 -19.09 -6.07
CA LYS A 340 -7.98 -20.21 -5.39
C LYS A 340 -8.61 -19.80 -4.06
N ALA A 341 -8.12 -18.72 -3.45
CA ALA A 341 -8.66 -18.14 -2.23
C ALA A 341 -10.15 -17.77 -2.40
N SER A 342 -10.91 -17.80 -1.32
CA SER A 342 -12.36 -17.61 -1.36
C SER A 342 -12.77 -16.15 -1.52
N TYR A 343 -12.02 -15.23 -0.90
CA TYR A 343 -12.30 -13.79 -0.86
C TYR A 343 -11.03 -12.92 -0.85
N ALA A 344 -9.82 -13.50 -0.78
CA ALA A 344 -8.58 -12.70 -0.76
C ALA A 344 -8.47 -11.72 -1.95
N LEU A 345 -8.85 -12.14 -3.16
CA LEU A 345 -8.83 -11.25 -4.33
C LEU A 345 -9.83 -10.10 -4.22
N ASP A 346 -11.00 -10.33 -3.64
CA ASP A 346 -12.03 -9.30 -3.47
C ASP A 346 -11.62 -8.26 -2.42
N GLU A 347 -11.00 -8.70 -1.32
CA GLU A 347 -10.47 -7.80 -0.29
C GLU A 347 -9.24 -7.02 -0.80
N TRP A 348 -8.36 -7.67 -1.58
CA TRP A 348 -7.27 -6.98 -2.28
C TRP A 348 -7.81 -5.88 -3.21
N LYS A 349 -8.82 -6.19 -4.02
CA LYS A 349 -9.50 -5.22 -4.90
C LYS A 349 -10.08 -4.06 -4.10
N ARG A 350 -10.74 -4.33 -2.97
CA ARG A 350 -11.30 -3.29 -2.09
C ARG A 350 -10.21 -2.33 -1.59
N VAL A 351 -9.08 -2.86 -1.11
CA VAL A 351 -7.96 -2.03 -0.63
C VAL A 351 -7.38 -1.21 -1.78
N MET A 352 -7.19 -1.82 -2.95
CA MET A 352 -6.67 -1.14 -4.14
C MET A 352 -7.61 -0.04 -4.65
N GLU A 353 -8.90 -0.29 -4.81
CA GLU A 353 -9.86 0.71 -5.31
C GLU A 353 -9.95 1.92 -4.37
N VAL A 354 -10.00 1.70 -3.05
CA VAL A 354 -10.02 2.79 -2.06
C VAL A 354 -8.70 3.57 -2.10
N SER A 355 -7.57 2.89 -2.05
CA SER A 355 -6.26 3.57 -2.04
C SER A 355 -5.97 4.28 -3.37
N CYS A 356 -6.39 3.74 -4.52
CA CYS A 356 -6.29 4.42 -5.81
C CYS A 356 -7.09 5.72 -5.83
N PHE A 357 -8.29 5.73 -5.24
CA PHE A 357 -9.10 6.93 -5.13
C PHE A 357 -8.45 8.01 -4.26
N PHE A 358 -7.90 7.64 -3.10
CA PHE A 358 -7.37 8.62 -2.15
C PHE A 358 -5.94 9.08 -2.45
N VAL A 359 -5.09 8.18 -2.97
CA VAL A 359 -3.63 8.39 -3.04
C VAL A 359 -3.11 8.38 -4.48
N GLY A 360 -3.86 7.82 -5.43
CA GLY A 360 -3.47 7.68 -6.83
C GLY A 360 -3.13 6.24 -7.22
N TYR A 361 -2.93 6.03 -8.52
CA TYR A 361 -2.65 4.70 -9.08
C TYR A 361 -1.25 4.20 -8.69
N PRO A 362 -1.01 2.87 -8.74
CA PRO A 362 0.31 2.29 -8.56
C PRO A 362 1.33 2.84 -9.56
N ASP A 363 2.58 3.05 -9.13
CA ASP A 363 3.70 3.44 -10.00
C ASP A 363 4.43 2.23 -10.62
N ALA A 364 4.03 1.01 -10.23
CA ALA A 364 4.54 -0.27 -10.67
C ALA A 364 3.38 -1.23 -10.99
N ALA A 365 3.67 -2.29 -11.74
CA ALA A 365 2.68 -3.31 -12.07
C ALA A 365 2.09 -3.96 -10.82
N SER A 366 0.77 -4.12 -10.82
CA SER A 366 0.00 -4.70 -9.72
C SER A 366 -0.42 -6.15 -10.03
N TYR A 367 -1.26 -6.74 -9.20
CA TYR A 367 -1.83 -8.06 -9.45
C TYR A 367 -2.62 -8.14 -10.78
N VAL A 368 -3.22 -7.03 -11.22
CA VAL A 368 -3.97 -6.97 -12.50
C VAL A 368 -3.04 -7.25 -13.67
N GLU A 369 -1.98 -6.46 -13.82
CA GLU A 369 -1.04 -6.64 -14.93
C GLU A 369 -0.29 -7.97 -14.83
N TRP A 370 -0.05 -8.45 -13.61
CA TRP A 370 0.56 -9.76 -13.38
C TRP A 370 -0.33 -10.92 -13.84
N ILE A 371 -1.63 -10.90 -13.53
CA ILE A 371 -2.53 -11.99 -13.91
C ILE A 371 -2.77 -12.02 -15.42
N ASP A 372 -2.86 -10.85 -16.05
CA ASP A 372 -3.00 -10.72 -17.50
C ASP A 372 -1.77 -11.27 -18.21
N LEU A 373 -0.56 -10.95 -17.72
CA LEU A 373 0.70 -11.52 -18.23
C LEU A 373 0.71 -13.05 -18.14
N LEU A 374 0.28 -13.61 -17.02
CA LEU A 374 0.24 -15.07 -16.82
C LEU A 374 -0.77 -15.75 -17.76
N LEU A 375 -1.90 -15.10 -18.06
CA LEU A 375 -2.97 -15.63 -18.90
C LEU A 375 -2.66 -15.50 -20.40
N GLU A 376 -2.07 -14.38 -20.81
CA GLU A 376 -1.92 -14.03 -22.23
C GLU A 376 -0.50 -14.24 -22.75
N SER A 377 0.51 -13.83 -21.99
CA SER A 377 1.89 -13.66 -22.46
C SER A 377 2.81 -14.84 -22.11
N ALA A 378 2.69 -15.40 -20.91
CA ALA A 378 3.56 -16.49 -20.44
C ALA A 378 3.37 -17.82 -21.20
N GLY A 379 2.29 -17.98 -21.98
CA GLY A 379 2.03 -19.16 -22.80
C GLY A 379 1.86 -20.47 -22.01
N VAL A 380 1.56 -20.39 -20.71
CA VAL A 380 1.35 -21.56 -19.84
C VAL A 380 -0.09 -22.04 -19.96
N LYS A 381 -0.29 -23.24 -20.50
CA LYS A 381 -1.63 -23.77 -20.84
C LYS A 381 -2.49 -24.18 -19.64
N SER A 382 -1.86 -24.53 -18.52
CA SER A 382 -2.57 -24.97 -17.32
C SER A 382 -1.68 -24.85 -16.11
N PHE A 383 -2.29 -24.42 -15.00
CA PHE A 383 -1.60 -24.28 -13.73
C PHE A 383 -2.04 -25.33 -12.73
N ASP A 384 -1.12 -25.68 -11.85
CA ASP A 384 -1.27 -26.62 -10.74
C ASP A 384 -0.22 -26.27 -9.67
N ALA A 385 -0.31 -26.88 -8.49
CA ALA A 385 0.62 -26.63 -7.40
C ALA A 385 2.09 -26.98 -7.72
N ASP A 386 2.38 -27.71 -8.80
CA ASP A 386 3.74 -28.07 -9.22
C ASP A 386 4.26 -27.21 -10.38
N THR A 387 3.49 -26.23 -10.84
CA THR A 387 3.86 -25.42 -12.02
C THR A 387 5.09 -24.56 -11.76
N CYS A 388 5.30 -24.12 -10.52
CA CYS A 388 6.52 -23.43 -10.09
C CYS A 388 7.79 -24.29 -10.20
N GLY A 389 7.67 -25.62 -10.27
CA GLY A 389 8.80 -26.53 -10.44
C GLY A 389 9.12 -26.91 -11.89
N LYS A 390 8.42 -26.33 -12.88
CA LYS A 390 8.57 -26.62 -14.31
C LYS A 390 9.49 -25.55 -14.94
N PRO A 391 10.76 -25.85 -15.28
CA PRO A 391 11.72 -24.84 -15.76
C PRO A 391 11.21 -24.07 -16.99
N ALA A 392 10.65 -24.77 -17.98
CA ALA A 392 10.10 -24.14 -19.18
C ALA A 392 8.88 -23.24 -18.93
N SER A 393 8.18 -23.39 -17.80
CA SER A 393 7.12 -22.46 -17.40
C SER A 393 7.73 -21.21 -16.76
N ILE A 394 8.69 -21.38 -15.87
CA ILE A 394 9.38 -20.27 -15.20
C ILE A 394 10.17 -19.42 -16.20
N GLU A 395 10.90 -20.03 -17.13
CA GLU A 395 11.65 -19.33 -18.18
C GLU A 395 10.75 -18.42 -19.02
N ARG A 396 9.57 -18.91 -19.44
CA ARG A 396 8.60 -18.08 -20.18
C ARG A 396 8.00 -16.95 -19.34
N ILE A 397 7.81 -17.19 -18.05
CA ILE A 397 7.30 -16.17 -17.13
C ILE A 397 8.34 -15.06 -16.95
N ILE A 398 9.62 -15.42 -16.78
CA ILE A 398 10.73 -14.47 -16.69
C ILE A 398 10.83 -13.65 -17.99
N GLU A 399 10.81 -14.31 -19.15
CA GLU A 399 10.86 -13.64 -20.45
C GLU A 399 9.67 -12.68 -20.65
N ALA A 400 8.45 -13.12 -20.33
CA ALA A 400 7.27 -12.25 -20.44
C ALA A 400 7.29 -11.08 -19.44
N ALA A 401 7.92 -11.23 -18.27
CA ALA A 401 8.01 -10.20 -17.24
C ALA A 401 8.86 -8.99 -17.66
N GLU A 402 9.71 -9.12 -18.69
CA GLU A 402 10.46 -7.99 -19.25
C GLU A 402 9.55 -6.89 -19.81
N ASP A 403 8.36 -7.26 -20.30
CA ASP A 403 7.36 -6.35 -20.86
C ASP A 403 6.31 -5.88 -19.81
N LEU A 404 6.47 -6.27 -18.54
CA LEU A 404 5.51 -5.93 -17.49
C LEU A 404 5.59 -4.42 -17.18
N ALA A 405 4.47 -3.71 -17.30
CA ALA A 405 4.38 -2.28 -17.06
C ALA A 405 3.10 -1.94 -16.28
N PRO A 406 3.10 -0.89 -15.43
CA PRO A 406 1.89 -0.43 -14.75
C PRO A 406 0.86 0.12 -15.73
N SER A 407 -0.42 -0.13 -15.47
CA SER A 407 -1.52 0.57 -16.13
C SER A 407 -1.95 1.77 -15.31
N ILE A 408 -1.50 2.98 -15.71
CA ILE A 408 -1.94 4.24 -15.11
C ILE A 408 -2.95 4.91 -16.07
N PRO A 409 -4.25 4.93 -15.73
CA PRO A 409 -5.25 5.60 -16.55
C PRO A 409 -4.86 7.06 -16.85
N HIS A 410 -4.97 7.43 -18.12
CA HIS A 410 -4.63 8.77 -18.66
C HIS A 410 -3.15 9.15 -18.65
N PHE A 411 -2.24 8.30 -18.16
CA PHE A 411 -0.81 8.58 -18.07
C PHE A 411 0.06 7.40 -18.52
N SER A 412 -0.18 6.88 -19.73
CA SER A 412 0.54 5.72 -20.30
C SER A 412 2.06 5.87 -20.35
N ASP A 413 2.57 7.10 -20.39
CA ASP A 413 4.00 7.39 -20.58
C ASP A 413 4.71 7.77 -19.26
N LEU A 414 4.00 7.69 -18.12
CA LEU A 414 4.49 8.15 -16.81
C LEU A 414 4.64 6.99 -15.82
N PHE A 415 5.68 6.18 -16.01
CA PHE A 415 6.10 5.20 -15.02
C PHE A 415 7.61 5.28 -14.80
N SER A 416 8.09 4.86 -13.63
CA SER A 416 9.53 4.76 -13.38
C SER A 416 10.09 3.55 -14.13
N PRO A 417 11.15 3.68 -14.95
CA PRO A 417 11.78 2.54 -15.60
C PRO A 417 12.29 1.47 -14.61
N SER A 418 12.59 1.86 -13.36
CA SER A 418 13.07 0.94 -12.32
C SER A 418 11.93 0.18 -11.61
N ALA A 419 10.66 0.50 -11.88
CA ALA A 419 9.51 -0.02 -11.15
C ALA A 419 8.98 -1.38 -11.66
N THR A 420 9.59 -1.98 -12.68
CA THR A 420 9.04 -3.15 -13.38
C THR A 420 9.67 -4.49 -12.97
N GLU A 421 10.81 -4.49 -12.27
CA GLU A 421 11.52 -5.74 -11.92
C GLU A 421 10.94 -6.47 -10.71
N VAL A 422 10.22 -5.76 -9.83
CA VAL A 422 9.79 -6.28 -8.51
C VAL A 422 8.27 -6.23 -8.40
N LEU A 423 7.64 -7.39 -8.25
CA LEU A 423 6.20 -7.48 -8.01
C LEU A 423 5.90 -7.37 -6.50
N CYS A 424 5.25 -6.28 -6.10
CA CYS A 424 4.70 -6.08 -4.76
C CYS A 424 3.19 -6.39 -4.72
N ILE A 425 2.68 -6.74 -3.53
CA ILE A 425 1.24 -6.99 -3.34
C ILE A 425 0.46 -5.67 -3.41
N PHE A 426 1.01 -4.60 -2.82
CA PHE A 426 0.44 -3.25 -2.85
C PHE A 426 1.50 -2.23 -3.28
N PRO A 427 1.82 -2.11 -4.58
CA PRO A 427 2.94 -1.27 -5.02
C PRO A 427 2.81 0.21 -4.60
N GLN A 428 3.93 0.93 -4.61
CA GLN A 428 3.96 2.35 -4.27
C GLN A 428 3.08 3.18 -5.21
N ARG A 429 2.77 4.41 -4.80
CA ARG A 429 1.78 5.25 -5.49
C ARG A 429 2.48 6.30 -6.33
N PHE A 430 2.01 6.44 -7.55
CA PHE A 430 2.32 7.57 -8.39
C PHE A 430 1.74 8.83 -7.76
N THR A 431 2.58 9.85 -7.55
CA THR A 431 2.12 11.17 -7.09
C THR A 431 2.60 12.25 -8.04
N ILE A 432 1.79 13.30 -8.23
CA ILE A 432 2.16 14.46 -9.05
C ILE A 432 3.43 15.14 -8.53
N PRO A 433 3.62 15.35 -7.20
CA PRO A 433 4.88 15.87 -6.69
C PRO A 433 6.09 14.99 -7.03
N TRP A 434 5.94 13.65 -6.96
CA TRP A 434 6.98 12.73 -7.41
C TRP A 434 7.30 12.94 -8.88
N LEU A 435 6.29 12.96 -9.77
CA LEU A 435 6.49 13.22 -11.21
C LEU A 435 7.27 14.53 -11.45
N ILE A 436 6.85 15.61 -10.79
CA ILE A 436 7.47 16.93 -10.97
C ILE A 436 8.92 16.91 -10.50
N SER A 437 9.20 16.33 -9.34
CA SER A 437 10.57 16.17 -8.84
C SER A 437 11.38 15.30 -9.79
N ASP A 438 10.85 14.15 -10.18
CA ASP A 438 11.50 13.15 -11.03
C ASP A 438 11.85 13.71 -12.43
N ARG A 439 10.99 14.55 -13.02
CA ARG A 439 11.20 15.13 -14.36
C ARG A 439 12.01 16.40 -14.37
N LEU A 440 12.02 17.16 -13.28
CA LEU A 440 12.58 18.52 -13.24
C LEU A 440 13.80 18.64 -12.33
N THR A 441 14.32 17.54 -11.79
CA THR A 441 15.57 17.52 -11.02
C THR A 441 16.66 16.73 -11.69
N TYR A 442 17.90 17.03 -11.31
CA TYR A 442 19.12 16.37 -11.79
C TYR A 442 19.00 14.84 -11.72
N LYS A 443 19.32 14.18 -12.82
CA LYS A 443 19.47 12.73 -12.88
C LYS A 443 20.71 12.37 -13.67
N ARG A 444 21.64 11.70 -12.99
CA ARG A 444 22.85 11.15 -13.59
C ARG A 444 22.46 10.26 -14.78
N GLU A 445 23.15 10.41 -15.91
CA GLU A 445 22.91 9.62 -17.14
C GLU A 445 21.54 9.83 -17.83
N VAL A 446 20.69 10.74 -17.33
CA VAL A 446 19.37 11.03 -17.91
C VAL A 446 19.21 12.52 -18.24
N ALA A 447 19.46 13.41 -17.28
CA ALA A 447 19.29 14.86 -17.43
C ALA A 447 20.20 15.59 -16.42
N GLU A 448 21.42 15.90 -16.85
CA GLU A 448 22.47 16.45 -16.00
C GLU A 448 22.47 17.99 -15.93
N ASP A 449 21.65 18.66 -16.74
CA ASP A 449 21.50 20.11 -16.82
C ASP A 449 20.34 20.65 -15.95
N LEU A 450 19.64 19.77 -15.24
CA LEU A 450 18.56 20.14 -14.32
C LEU A 450 19.10 20.45 -12.91
N PRO A 451 18.40 21.30 -12.14
CA PRO A 451 18.77 21.60 -10.75
C PRO A 451 18.63 20.36 -9.84
N VAL A 452 19.46 20.26 -8.81
CA VAL A 452 19.46 19.10 -7.89
C VAL A 452 18.21 19.06 -7.00
N LEU A 453 17.59 20.20 -6.74
CA LEU A 453 16.41 20.33 -5.88
C LEU A 453 15.25 20.97 -6.63
N PHE A 454 14.05 20.47 -6.32
CA PHE A 454 12.79 21.06 -6.74
C PHE A 454 12.41 22.25 -5.84
N SER A 455 11.93 23.36 -6.42
CA SER A 455 11.28 24.43 -5.66
C SER A 455 9.76 24.36 -5.81
N SER A 456 9.04 24.41 -4.68
CA SER A 456 7.57 24.46 -4.65
C SER A 456 6.99 25.67 -5.38
N LEU A 457 7.80 26.70 -5.65
CA LEU A 457 7.37 27.88 -6.41
C LEU A 457 7.23 27.63 -7.92
N TRP A 458 7.84 26.57 -8.48
CA TRP A 458 7.83 26.31 -9.92
C TRP A 458 6.41 26.14 -10.49
N VAL A 459 5.56 25.39 -9.79
CA VAL A 459 4.18 25.15 -10.22
C VAL A 459 3.39 26.45 -10.21
N ALA A 460 3.54 27.26 -9.16
CA ALA A 460 2.86 28.54 -9.05
C ALA A 460 3.34 29.54 -10.12
N ALA A 461 4.64 29.60 -10.39
CA ALA A 461 5.22 30.45 -11.43
C ALA A 461 4.71 30.05 -12.83
N LEU A 462 4.72 28.75 -13.16
CA LEU A 462 4.15 28.22 -14.41
C LEU A 462 2.64 28.50 -14.55
N ALA A 463 1.91 28.51 -13.44
CA ALA A 463 0.51 28.89 -13.40
C ALA A 463 0.27 30.41 -13.50
N GLY A 464 1.33 31.22 -13.65
CA GLY A 464 1.27 32.66 -13.86
C GLY A 464 1.33 33.51 -12.58
N ASN A 465 1.78 32.94 -11.45
CA ASN A 465 1.95 33.72 -10.22
C ASN A 465 3.22 34.60 -10.33
N GLU A 466 3.02 35.92 -10.43
CA GLU A 466 4.11 36.90 -10.54
C GLU A 466 5.04 36.87 -9.33
N TYR A 467 4.50 36.77 -8.11
CA TYR A 467 5.29 36.74 -6.88
C TYR A 467 6.19 35.49 -6.80
N ALA A 468 5.68 34.33 -7.22
CA ALA A 468 6.46 33.10 -7.30
C ALA A 468 7.56 33.20 -8.38
N THR A 469 7.28 33.88 -9.49
CA THR A 469 8.22 34.13 -10.58
C THR A 469 9.36 35.04 -10.13
N ASP A 470 9.06 36.06 -9.34
CA ASP A 470 10.05 37.00 -8.81
C ASP A 470 10.95 36.37 -7.75
N LEU A 471 10.41 35.46 -6.91
CA LEU A 471 11.16 34.77 -5.85
C LEU A 471 12.01 33.59 -6.34
N LEU A 472 11.64 32.99 -7.46
CA LEU A 472 12.32 31.80 -8.00
C LEU A 472 13.84 31.98 -8.18
N PRO A 473 14.33 33.09 -8.77
CA PRO A 473 15.76 33.35 -8.92
C PRO A 473 16.51 33.53 -7.58
N GLU A 474 15.82 33.95 -6.53
CA GLU A 474 16.39 34.12 -5.20
C GLU A 474 16.51 32.79 -4.45
N GLN A 475 15.60 31.84 -4.70
CA GLN A 475 15.61 30.51 -4.08
C GLN A 475 16.50 29.49 -4.80
N VAL A 476 16.72 29.64 -6.11
CA VAL A 476 17.46 28.67 -6.92
C VAL A 476 18.85 29.22 -7.36
N PRO A 477 19.78 29.56 -6.45
CA PRO A 477 21.19 29.66 -6.81
C PRO A 477 21.87 28.32 -6.52
N LEU A 478 21.64 27.30 -7.34
CA LEU A 478 22.45 26.07 -7.32
C LEU A 478 23.31 26.01 -8.57
N SER A 479 24.46 26.69 -8.50
CA SER A 479 25.55 26.46 -9.44
C SER A 479 26.07 25.04 -9.22
N VAL A 480 26.01 24.20 -10.25
CA VAL A 480 26.61 22.85 -10.27
C VAL A 480 28.11 22.89 -9.89
N GLN A 481 28.78 24.03 -10.04
CA GLN A 481 30.18 24.23 -9.66
C GLN A 481 30.42 24.36 -8.15
N SER A 482 29.37 24.45 -7.33
CA SER A 482 29.45 24.62 -5.86
C SER A 482 29.17 23.35 -5.06
N LEU A 483 28.85 22.23 -5.73
CA LEU A 483 28.77 20.93 -5.08
C LEU A 483 30.19 20.38 -4.93
N PRO A 484 30.61 19.92 -3.73
CA PRO A 484 31.90 19.26 -3.57
C PRO A 484 31.96 18.05 -4.52
N ALA A 485 33.11 17.87 -5.18
CA ALA A 485 33.34 16.68 -5.97
C ALA A 485 33.25 15.45 -5.06
N VAL A 486 32.36 14.53 -5.42
CA VAL A 486 32.21 13.18 -4.85
C VAL A 486 33.61 12.53 -4.79
N ASP A 487 34.03 12.06 -3.61
CA ASP A 487 35.26 11.29 -3.48
C ASP A 487 34.98 9.80 -3.75
N GLU A 488 36.03 8.96 -3.76
CA GLU A 488 35.87 7.54 -4.12
C GLU A 488 34.98 6.74 -3.14
N GLU A 489 34.50 7.35 -2.04
CA GLU A 489 33.60 6.71 -1.06
C GLU A 489 32.12 7.12 -1.22
N GLY A 490 31.80 8.07 -2.12
CA GLY A 490 30.43 8.53 -2.41
C GLY A 490 30.17 9.95 -1.91
#